data_AF-A7HZJ4-F1
#
_entry.id   AF-A7HZJ4-F1
#
_cell.length_a   1.000
_cell.length_b   1.000
_cell.length_c   1.000
_cell.angle_alpha   90.00
_cell.angle_beta   90.00
_cell.angle_gamma   90.00
#
_symmetry.space_group_name_H-M   'P 1'
#
loop_
_entity.id
_entity.type
_entity.pdbx_description
1 polymer ?
#
loop_
_entity_poly.entity_id
_entity_poly.type
_entity_poly.pdbx_seq_one_letter_code
_entity_poly.pdbx_strand_id
1 'polypeptide(L)' 'MTLKGIGETTAEAIIEYRKENKFTKIEDIKNVKGIGDKKFESIKEDIEIKDSKK' A
#
# COMPACT_ATOMS: atom_id res chain seq x y z
N MET A 1 7.91 -5.01 13.15
CA MET A 1 7.89 -5.77 11.88
C MET A 1 7.67 -4.75 10.77
N THR A 2 8.74 -4.35 10.09
CA THR A 2 8.68 -3.40 8.96
C THR A 2 8.55 -4.21 7.68
N LEU A 3 7.60 -3.85 6.81
CA LEU A 3 7.48 -4.43 5.47
C LEU A 3 8.82 -4.24 4.73
N LYS A 4 9.54 -5.33 4.46
CA LYS A 4 10.84 -5.28 3.77
C LYS A 4 10.63 -4.70 2.37
N GLY A 5 11.13 -3.50 2.13
CA GLY A 5 10.99 -2.79 0.86
C GLY A 5 10.07 -1.55 0.91
N ILE A 6 9.42 -1.28 2.03
CA ILE A 6 8.66 -0.05 2.27
C ILE A 6 9.44 0.82 3.25
N GLY A 7 9.97 1.94 2.74
CA GLY A 7 10.60 2.97 3.56
C GLY A 7 9.58 3.97 4.11
N GLU A 8 10.05 4.88 4.96
CA GLU A 8 9.22 5.91 5.61
C GLU A 8 8.43 6.75 4.60
N THR A 9 9.09 7.26 3.55
CA THR A 9 8.44 8.07 2.50
C THR A 9 7.29 7.32 1.82
N THR A 10 7.44 6.01 1.59
CA THR A 10 6.40 5.19 0.97
C THR A 10 5.26 4.95 1.96
N ALA A 11 5.56 4.69 3.23
CA ALA A 11 4.56 4.52 4.28
C ALA A 11 3.72 5.80 4.47
N GLU A 12 4.36 6.97 4.50
CA GLU A 12 3.67 8.27 4.57
C GLU A 12 2.74 8.48 3.38
N ALA A 13 3.21 8.19 2.16
CA ALA A 13 2.40 8.30 0.96
C ALA A 13 1.18 7.36 0.98
N ILE A 14 1.30 6.15 1.54
CA ILE A 14 0.14 5.24 1.73
C ILE A 14 -0.87 5.86 2.70
N ILE A 15 -0.37 6.48 3.79
CA ILE A 15 -1.21 7.13 4.80
C ILE A 15 -1.92 8.36 4.21
N GLU A 16 -1.24 9.16 3.39
CA GLU A 16 -1.88 10.26 2.66
C GLU A 16 -2.91 9.75 1.66
N TYR A 17 -2.54 8.76 0.83
CA TYR A 17 -3.45 8.20 -0.16
C TYR A 17 -4.74 7.69 0.48
N ARG A 18 -4.66 6.95 1.59
CA ARG A 18 -5.87 6.47 2.29
C ARG A 18 -6.73 7.54 2.93
N LYS A 19 -6.18 8.74 3.21
CA LYS A 19 -6.95 9.84 3.79
C LYS A 19 -7.92 10.42 2.77
N GLU A 20 -7.53 10.46 1.50
CA GLU A 20 -8.36 10.99 0.41
C GLU A 20 -9.05 9.89 -0.41
N ASN A 21 -8.39 8.75 -0.61
CA ASN A 21 -8.82 7.67 -1.49
C ASN A 21 -8.84 6.33 -0.74
N LYS A 22 -9.95 5.60 -0.78
CA LYS A 22 -9.98 4.25 -0.19
C LYS A 22 -9.27 3.27 -1.10
N PHE A 23 -8.43 2.40 -0.53
CA PHE A 23 -7.90 1.25 -1.25
C PHE A 23 -9.04 0.25 -1.48
N THR A 24 -9.44 0.08 -2.74
CA THR A 24 -10.48 -0.89 -3.13
C THR A 24 -9.87 -2.18 -3.65
N LYS A 25 -8.69 -2.07 -4.26
CA LYS A 25 -7.91 -3.19 -4.77
C LYS A 25 -6.49 -3.08 -4.25
N ILE A 26 -5.80 -4.21 -4.14
CA ILE A 26 -4.36 -4.21 -3.83
C ILE A 26 -3.58 -3.37 -4.85
N GLU A 27 -4.02 -3.32 -6.11
CA GLU A 27 -3.40 -2.55 -7.18
C GLU A 27 -3.46 -1.03 -6.95
N ASP A 28 -4.41 -0.51 -6.17
CA ASP A 28 -4.47 0.92 -5.84
C ASP A 28 -3.22 1.37 -5.09
N ILE A 29 -2.55 0.46 -4.39
CA ILE A 29 -1.30 0.76 -3.71
C ILE A 29 -0.18 1.14 -4.70
N LYS A 30 -0.27 0.75 -5.98
CA LYS A 30 0.65 1.20 -7.04
C LYS A 30 0.46 2.67 -7.41
N ASN A 31 -0.72 3.25 -7.14
CA ASN A 31 -0.96 4.69 -7.34
C ASN A 31 -0.26 5.54 -6.28
N VAL A 32 0.24 4.91 -5.21
CA VAL A 32 0.96 5.59 -4.15
C VAL A 32 2.38 5.93 -4.59
N LYS A 33 2.76 7.20 -4.39
CA LYS A 33 4.08 7.72 -4.75
C LYS A 33 5.19 6.95 -4.00
N GLY A 34 6.07 6.29 -4.74
CA GLY A 34 7.17 5.49 -4.19
C GLY A 34 6.93 3.97 -4.18
N ILE A 35 5.74 3.51 -4.56
CA ILE A 35 5.45 2.11 -4.85
C ILE A 35 5.50 1.91 -6.37
N GLY A 36 6.62 1.34 -6.84
CA GLY A 36 6.70 0.81 -8.19
C GLY A 36 6.36 -0.68 -8.24
N ASP A 37 6.28 -1.25 -9.44
CA ASP A 37 5.93 -2.67 -9.65
C ASP A 37 6.79 -3.63 -8.84
N LYS A 38 8.11 -3.39 -8.74
CA LYS A 38 9.02 -4.23 -7.94
C LYS A 38 8.66 -4.28 -6.46
N LYS A 39 8.29 -3.13 -5.89
CA LYS A 39 7.89 -3.05 -4.48
C LYS A 39 6.52 -3.66 -4.28
N PHE A 40 5.58 -3.33 -5.17
CA PHE A 40 4.26 -3.96 -5.18
C PHE A 40 4.36 -5.48 -5.20
N GLU A 41 5.13 -6.06 -6.12
CA GLU A 41 5.30 -7.52 -6.22
C GLU A 41 5.86 -8.15 -4.94
N SER A 42 6.74 -7.44 -4.22
CA SER A 42 7.32 -7.94 -2.97
C SER A 42 6.37 -7.83 -1.77
N ILE A 43 5.43 -6.88 -1.78
CA ILE A 43 4.49 -6.65 -0.68
C ILE A 43 3.09 -7.17 -0.96
N LYS A 44 2.76 -7.52 -2.22
CA LYS A 44 1.39 -7.89 -2.64
C LYS A 44 0.85 -9.08 -1.84
N GLU A 45 1.75 -9.95 -1.38
CA GLU A 45 1.43 -11.13 -0.57
C GLU A 45 1.27 -10.78 0.92
N ASP A 46 1.88 -9.69 1.40
CA ASP A 46 1.79 -9.19 2.77
C ASP A 46 0.68 -8.14 2.98
N ILE A 47 0.09 -7.62 1.90
CA ILE A 47 -1.00 -6.63 1.96
C ILE A 47 -2.35 -7.31 1.71
N GLU A 48 -3.33 -6.96 2.54
CA GLU A 48 -4.71 -7.42 2.38
C GLU A 48 -5.67 -6.24 2.52
N ILE A 49 -6.63 -6.12 1.59
CA ILE A 49 -7.73 -5.16 1.69
C ILE A 49 -8.77 -5.79 2.62
N LYS A 50 -8.72 -5.45 3.91
CA LYS A 50 -9.84 -5.72 4.81
C LYS A 50 -10.92 -4.66 4.61
N ASP A 51 -11.85 -4.93 3.70
CA ASP A 51 -13.14 -4.27 3.76
C ASP A 51 -13.77 -4.69 5.09
N SER A 52 -13.94 -3.72 5.99
CA SER A 52 -14.54 -3.94 7.30
C SER A 52 -16.05 -4.16 7.14
N LYS A 53 -16.42 -5.25 6.46
CA LYS A 53 -17.70 -5.93 6.61
C LYS A 53 -17.46 -7.15 7.49
N LYS A 54 -17.45 -6.92 8.80
CA LYS A 54 -17.83 -7.95 9.75
C LYS A 54 -18.71 -7.33 10.82
#